data_AF-A0A5J5ATT9-F1
#
_entry.id   AF-A0A5J5ATT9-F1
#
_cell.length_a   1.000
_cell.length_b   1.000
_cell.length_c   1.000
_cell.angle_alpha   90.00
_cell.angle_beta   90.00
_cell.angle_gamma   90.00
#
_symmetry.space_group_name_H-M   'P 1'
#
loop_
_entity.id
_entity.type
_entity.pdbx_description
1 polymer ?
#
loop_
_entity_poly.entity_id
_entity_poly.type
_entity_poly.pdbx_seq_one_letter_code
_entity_poly.pdbx_strand_id
1 'polypeptide(L)'
;MVLSQKLHEAFKGTVERIINPRTVSAFKEKGVLSISEFIIAGDNLVSKCPTWSWESGEPSKRKSYLPTEKQFLITRNVPCLRRAASVEEEYEGCWRRSSA
;
A
#
# COMPACT_ATOMS: atom_id res chain seq x y z
N MET A 1 11.64 15.92 14.88
CA MET A 1 10.80 15.05 14.03
C MET A 1 9.95 15.82 13.00
N VAL A 2 9.39 16.99 13.33
CA VAL A 2 8.48 17.75 12.43
C VAL A 2 9.16 18.31 11.16
N LEU A 3 10.42 18.76 11.23
CA LEU A 3 11.11 19.40 10.09
C LEU A 3 11.42 18.40 8.96
N SER A 4 11.85 17.19 9.31
CA SER A 4 12.14 16.12 8.34
C SER A 4 10.86 15.62 7.65
N GLN A 5 9.73 15.55 8.37
CA GLN A 5 8.43 15.23 7.78
C GLN A 5 7.99 16.28 6.77
N LYS A 6 8.11 17.58 7.10
CA LYS A 6 7.78 18.66 6.16
C LYS A 6 8.65 18.64 4.90
N LEU A 7 9.95 18.37 5.05
CA LEU A 7 10.87 18.25 3.92
C LEU A 7 10.51 17.06 3.03
N HIS A 8 10.17 15.92 3.64
CA HIS A 8 9.75 14.71 2.94
C HIS A 8 8.42 14.92 2.21
N GLU A 9 7.43 15.57 2.82
CA GLU A 9 6.18 15.92 2.17
C GLU A 9 6.36 16.87 0.98
N ALA A 10 7.22 17.89 1.14
CA ALA A 10 7.54 18.82 0.06
C ALA A 10 8.26 18.12 -1.11
N PHE A 11 9.23 17.25 -0.80
CA PHE A 11 9.93 16.45 -1.80
C PHE A 11 8.98 15.51 -2.52
N LYS A 12 8.19 14.73 -1.78
CA LYS A 12 7.19 13.81 -2.31
C LYS A 12 6.20 14.54 -3.23
N GLY A 13 5.66 15.68 -2.79
CA GLY A 13 4.73 16.47 -3.59
C GLY A 13 5.36 17.00 -4.89
N THR A 14 6.65 17.34 -4.87
CA THR A 14 7.38 17.77 -6.07
C THR A 14 7.63 16.60 -7.02
N VAL A 15 8.08 15.46 -6.49
CA VAL A 15 8.34 14.25 -7.29
C VAL A 15 7.07 13.72 -7.94
N GLU A 16 5.97 13.62 -7.20
CA GLU A 16 4.67 13.15 -7.71
C GLU A 16 4.09 14.04 -8.81
N ARG A 17 4.50 15.32 -8.86
CA ARG A 17 4.04 16.27 -9.88
C ARG A 17 4.86 16.19 -11.17
N ILE A 18 6.09 15.68 -11.08
CA ILE A 18 7.03 15.57 -12.19
C ILE A 18 6.96 14.17 -12.82
N ILE A 19 6.83 13.13 -11.99
CA ILE A 19 6.77 11.75 -12.47
C ILE A 19 5.36 11.47 -12.96
N ASN A 20 5.20 11.45 -14.28
CA ASN A 20 3.98 10.97 -14.89
C ASN A 20 3.76 9.49 -14.56
N PRO A 21 2.53 9.11 -14.22
CA PRO A 21 2.21 7.73 -13.94
C PRO A 21 2.38 6.87 -15.19
N ARG A 22 2.84 5.63 -14.99
CA ARG A 22 3.13 4.71 -16.08
C ARG A 22 1.84 4.17 -16.68
N THR A 23 1.78 4.16 -18.01
CA THR A 23 0.63 3.69 -18.80
C THR A 23 0.82 2.28 -19.36
N VAL A 24 2.05 1.76 -19.37
CA VAL A 24 2.39 0.44 -19.92
C VAL A 24 2.70 -0.55 -18.79
N SER A 25 2.13 -1.76 -18.87
CA SER A 25 2.40 -2.85 -17.92
C SER A 25 3.89 -3.20 -17.88
N ALA A 26 4.44 -3.31 -16.68
CA ALA A 26 5.79 -3.81 -16.44
C ALA A 26 5.82 -4.73 -15.20
N PHE A 27 4.68 -5.35 -14.88
CA PHE A 27 4.48 -6.06 -13.62
C PHE A 27 5.45 -7.24 -13.46
N LYS A 28 5.59 -8.09 -14.48
CA LYS A 28 6.43 -9.30 -14.41
C LYS A 28 7.93 -8.99 -14.37
N GLU A 29 8.38 -7.97 -15.07
CA GLU A 29 9.80 -7.64 -15.19
C GLU A 29 10.31 -6.77 -14.04
N LYS A 30 9.50 -5.77 -13.65
CA LYS A 30 9.94 -4.72 -12.71
C LYS A 30 9.18 -4.76 -11.38
N GLY A 31 8.12 -5.56 -11.26
CA GLY A 31 7.26 -5.56 -10.08
C GLY A 31 6.46 -4.26 -9.90
N VAL A 32 6.30 -3.45 -10.95
CA VAL A 32 5.60 -2.16 -10.89
C VAL A 32 4.28 -2.22 -11.63
N LEU A 33 3.23 -1.65 -11.03
CA LEU A 33 1.89 -1.58 -11.59
C LEU A 33 1.65 -0.25 -12.33
N SER A 34 0.91 -0.33 -13.44
CA SER A 34 0.26 0.83 -14.05
C SER A 34 -1.03 1.23 -13.30
N ILE A 35 -1.57 2.41 -13.60
CA ILE A 35 -2.81 2.89 -12.93
C ILE A 35 -3.99 1.94 -13.18
N SER A 36 -4.17 1.50 -14.43
CA SER A 36 -5.27 0.60 -14.79
C SER A 36 -5.15 -0.73 -14.07
N GLU A 37 -3.93 -1.29 -13.99
CA GLU A 37 -3.67 -2.52 -13.26
C GLU A 37 -3.92 -2.37 -11.76
N PHE A 38 -3.56 -1.22 -11.17
CA PHE A 38 -3.86 -0.94 -9.77
C PHE A 38 -5.38 -0.96 -9.50
N ILE A 39 -6.16 -0.31 -10.36
CA ILE A 39 -7.63 -0.28 -10.22
C ILE A 39 -8.21 -1.69 -10.37
N ILE A 40 -7.80 -2.45 -11.39
CA ILE A 40 -8.28 -3.82 -11.63
C ILE A 40 -7.91 -4.73 -10.46
N ALA A 41 -6.67 -4.64 -9.95
CA ALA A 41 -6.22 -5.42 -8.82
C ALA A 41 -7.00 -5.06 -7.54
N GLY A 42 -7.26 -3.77 -7.30
CA GLY A 42 -8.04 -3.31 -6.17
C GLY A 42 -9.51 -3.75 -6.24
N ASP A 43 -10.14 -3.69 -7.41
CA ASP A 43 -11.50 -4.20 -7.61
C ASP A 43 -11.59 -5.71 -7.33
N ASN A 44 -10.59 -6.47 -7.77
CA ASN A 44 -10.50 -7.89 -7.46
C ASN A 44 -10.28 -8.14 -5.96
N LEU A 45 -9.49 -7.30 -5.28
CA LEU A 45 -9.25 -7.41 -3.84
C LEU A 45 -10.55 -7.16 -3.05
N VAL A 46 -11.29 -6.10 -3.36
CA VAL A 46 -12.58 -5.80 -2.72
C VAL A 46 -13.60 -6.91 -2.99
N SER A 47 -13.61 -7.45 -4.22
CA SER A 47 -14.52 -8.56 -4.58
C SER A 47 -14.21 -9.86 -3.82
N LYS A 48 -12.93 -10.20 -3.65
CA LYS A 48 -12.51 -11.45 -3.00
C LYS A 48 -12.46 -11.35 -1.47
N CYS A 49 -12.11 -10.18 -0.96
CA CYS A 49 -11.90 -9.92 0.45
C CYS A 49 -12.75 -8.72 0.88
N PRO A 50 -14.01 -8.94 1.30
CA PRO A 50 -14.96 -7.85 1.59
C PRO A 50 -14.55 -6.91 2.74
N THR A 51 -13.53 -7.28 3.53
CA THR A 51 -12.93 -6.40 4.54
C THR A 51 -12.22 -5.19 3.93
N TRP A 52 -11.82 -5.28 2.66
CA TRP A 52 -11.22 -4.18 1.91
C TRP A 52 -12.30 -3.33 1.23
N SER A 53 -12.08 -2.03 1.20
CA SER A 53 -12.98 -1.05 0.58
C SER A 53 -12.18 0.06 -0.12
N TRP A 54 -12.73 0.57 -1.22
CA TRP A 54 -12.22 1.78 -1.87
C TRP A 54 -12.66 3.03 -1.12
N GLU A 55 -11.78 4.02 -1.06
CA GLU A 55 -12.05 5.31 -0.43
C GLU A 55 -11.56 6.46 -1.29
N SER A 56 -12.31 7.57 -1.26
CA SER A 56 -12.06 8.80 -2.02
C SER A 56 -11.14 9.78 -1.28
N GLY A 57 -11.05 9.65 0.04
CA GLY A 57 -10.23 10.52 0.89
C GLY A 57 -10.59 12.01 0.84
N GLU A 58 -9.68 12.80 1.42
CA GLU A 58 -9.80 14.25 1.47
C GLU A 58 -9.67 14.87 0.05
N PRO A 59 -10.61 15.73 -0.39
CA PRO A 59 -10.58 16.32 -1.72
C PRO A 59 -9.27 17.02 -2.09
N SER A 60 -8.62 17.68 -1.12
CA SER A 60 -7.37 18.42 -1.30
C SER A 60 -6.16 17.54 -1.66
N LYS A 61 -6.22 16.24 -1.33
CA LYS A 61 -5.12 15.28 -1.50
C LYS A 61 -5.37 14.25 -2.59
N ARG A 62 -6.49 14.34 -3.30
CA ARG A 62 -6.83 13.43 -4.38
C ARG A 62 -5.84 13.56 -5.53
N LYS A 63 -5.50 12.42 -6.12
CA LYS A 63 -4.66 12.33 -7.31
C LYS A 63 -5.55 12.42 -8.54
N SER A 64 -5.27 13.38 -9.41
CA SER A 64 -6.04 13.64 -10.64
C SER A 64 -6.00 12.48 -11.64
N TYR A 65 -4.94 11.67 -11.60
CA TYR A 65 -4.77 10.51 -12.47
C TYR A 65 -5.50 9.25 -11.99
N LEU A 66 -6.14 9.29 -10.81
CA LEU A 66 -6.98 8.21 -10.28
C LEU A 66 -8.46 8.64 -10.27
N PRO A 67 -9.41 7.70 -10.43
CA PRO A 67 -10.83 8.00 -10.29
C PRO A 67 -11.16 8.53 -8.89
N THR A 68 -12.10 9.47 -8.79
CA THR A 68 -12.44 10.13 -7.52
C THR A 68 -12.82 9.15 -6.41
N GLU A 69 -13.52 8.06 -6.77
CA GLU A 69 -13.98 7.04 -5.81
C GLU A 69 -12.96 5.93 -5.51
N LYS A 70 -11.84 5.88 -6.25
CA LYS A 70 -10.85 4.79 -6.17
C LYS A 70 -9.45 5.35 -5.98
N GLN A 71 -9.26 6.11 -4.90
CA GLN A 71 -7.97 6.74 -4.61
C GLN A 71 -7.04 5.79 -3.84
N PHE A 72 -7.57 5.11 -2.82
CA PHE A 72 -6.83 4.12 -2.05
C PHE A 72 -7.76 3.03 -1.51
N LEU A 73 -7.17 1.92 -1.07
CA LEU A 73 -7.89 0.84 -0.41
C LEU A 73 -7.62 0.89 1.09
N ILE A 74 -8.67 0.65 1.88
CA ILE A 74 -8.58 0.57 3.34
C ILE A 74 -9.24 -0.71 3.84
N THR A 75 -8.64 -1.29 4.87
CA THR A 75 -9.23 -2.30 5.73
C THR A 75 -9.20 -1.77 7.16
N ARG A 76 -10.32 -1.88 7.88
CA ARG A 76 -10.49 -1.31 9.21
C ARG A 76 -10.54 -2.41 10.26
N ASN A 77 -10.11 -2.10 11.48
CA ASN A 77 -10.23 -2.98 12.65
C ASN A 77 -9.57 -4.37 12.50
N VAL A 78 -8.43 -4.44 11.80
CA VAL A 78 -7.65 -5.69 11.71
C VAL A 78 -7.04 -6.00 13.08
N PRO A 79 -7.35 -7.15 13.71
CA PRO A 79 -6.85 -7.47 15.03
C PRO A 79 -5.34 -7.78 14.98
N CYS A 80 -4.61 -7.28 15.97
CA CYS A 80 -3.20 -7.57 16.17
C CYS A 80 -2.99 -8.13 17.59
N LEU A 81 -3.11 -9.45 17.72
CA LEU A 81 -3.12 -10.13 19.03
C LEU A 81 -1.74 -10.25 19.69
N ARG A 82 -0.67 -10.21 18.88
CA ARG A 82 0.71 -10.39 19.32
C ARG A 82 1.63 -9.42 18.61
N ARG A 83 2.70 -9.00 19.29
CA ARG A 83 3.74 -8.13 18.73
C ARG A 83 4.63 -8.95 17.79
N ALA A 84 5.17 -8.29 16.76
CA ALA A 84 6.07 -8.91 15.79
C ALA A 84 7.25 -9.65 16.46
N ALA A 85 7.93 -8.99 17.41
CA ALA A 85 9.07 -9.59 18.13
C ALA A 85 8.71 -10.91 18.84
N SER A 86 7.54 -11.00 19.48
CA SER A 86 7.10 -12.21 20.18
C SER A 86 6.79 -13.36 19.21
N VAL A 87 6.38 -13.05 17.98
CA VAL A 87 6.14 -14.05 16.93
C VAL A 87 7.46 -14.52 16.33
N GLU A 88 8.40 -13.60 16.07
CA GLU A 88 9.73 -13.92 15.54
C GLU A 88 10.51 -14.85 16.47
N GLU A 89 10.54 -14.58 17.78
CA GLU A 89 11.21 -15.44 18.77
C GLU A 89 10.64 -16.87 18.78
N GLU A 90 9.32 -17.02 18.61
CA GLU A 90 8.67 -18.33 18.54
C GLU A 90 9.06 -19.08 17.25
N TYR A 91 9.07 -18.40 16.10
CA TYR A 91 9.50 -18.99 14.83
C TYR A 91 10.97 -19.41 14.89
N GLU A 92 11.86 -18.58 15.40
CA GLU A 92 13.28 -18.89 15.60
C GLU A 92 13.49 -20.04 16.59
N GLY A 93 12.71 -20.08 17.67
CA GLY A 93 12.72 -21.18 18.62
C GLY A 93 12.17 -22.48 18.03
N CYS A 94 11.14 -22.41 17.19
CA CYS A 94 10.56 -23.56 16.49
C CYS A 94 11.51 -24.10 15.40
N TRP A 95 12.16 -23.20 14.66
CA TRP A 95 13.21 -23.55 13.70
C TRP A 95 14.38 -24.23 14.41
N ARG A 96 14.89 -23.68 15.52
CA ARG A 96 16.00 -24.31 16.27
C ARG A 96 15.65 -25.66 16.85
N ARG A 97 14.41 -25.88 17.31
CA ARG A 97 13.94 -27.18 17.81
C ARG A 97 13.71 -28.22 16.71
N SER A 98 13.47 -27.78 15.48
CA SER A 98 13.26 -28.68 14.33
C SER A 98 14.56 -29.06 13.62
N SER A 99 15.62 -28.27 13.84
CA SER A 99 16.96 -28.47 13.25
C SER A 99 17.95 -29.17 14.20
N ALA A 100 17.50 -29.61 15.38
CA ALA A 100 18.27 -30.39 16.36
C ALA A 100 17.67 -31.80 16.47
#